data_AF-A0A6P0SJ92-F1
#
_entry.id   AF-A0A6P0SJ92-F1
#
_cell.length_a   1.000
_cell.length_b   1.000
_cell.length_c   1.000
_cell.angle_alpha   90.00
_cell.angle_beta   90.00
_cell.angle_gamma   90.00
#
_symmetry.space_group_name_H-M   'P 1'
#
loop_
_entity.id
_entity.type
_entity.pdbx_description
1 polymer ?
#
loop_
_entity_poly.entity_id
_entity_poly.type
_entity_poly.pdbx_seq_one_letter_code
_entity_poly.pdbx_strand_id
1 'polypeptide(L)' 'MSNSQANNLKTINKVAIVGGTHGNEFTGVYLVKKFDKFPELITRPSFETLT' A
#
# COMPACT_ATOMS: atom_id res chain seq x y z
N MET A 1 -8.55 19.12 -32.67
CA MET A 1 -9.12 18.56 -31.41
C MET A 1 -8.07 18.74 -30.33
N SER A 2 -8.34 19.56 -29.31
CA SER A 2 -7.38 19.83 -28.25
C SER A 2 -7.20 18.57 -27.39
N ASN A 3 -5.96 18.13 -27.23
CA ASN A 3 -5.57 16.95 -26.44
C ASN A 3 -5.71 17.16 -24.91
N SER A 4 -6.55 18.09 -24.47
CA SER A 4 -6.67 18.54 -23.07
C SER A 4 -7.47 17.59 -22.17
N GLN A 5 -8.03 16.51 -22.71
CA GLN A 5 -8.87 15.53 -21.98
C GLN A 5 -8.18 14.17 -21.80
N ALA A 6 -6.97 13.94 -22.35
CA ALA A 6 -6.37 12.61 -22.42
C ALA A 6 -5.64 12.13 -21.14
N ASN A 7 -5.37 12.98 -20.14
CA ASN A 7 -4.41 12.64 -19.09
C ASN A 7 -4.85 12.92 -17.64
N ASN A 8 -6.14 12.74 -17.30
CA ASN A 8 -6.53 12.73 -15.88
C ASN A 8 -6.59 11.30 -15.31
N LEU A 9 -5.52 10.54 -15.52
CA LEU A 9 -5.35 9.24 -14.86
C LEU A 9 -5.09 9.49 -13.37
N LYS A 10 -6.09 9.19 -12.53
CA LYS A 10 -5.90 9.22 -11.07
C LYS A 10 -4.91 8.13 -10.68
N THR A 11 -3.76 8.54 -10.15
CA THR A 11 -2.76 7.63 -9.59
C THR A 11 -3.02 7.39 -8.10
N ILE A 12 -2.75 6.18 -7.63
CA ILE A 12 -2.75 5.87 -6.19
C ILE A 12 -1.34 6.11 -5.69
N ASN A 13 -1.17 7.15 -4.87
CA ASN A 13 0.17 7.56 -4.41
C ASN A 13 0.48 7.06 -2.99
N LYS A 14 -0.53 6.63 -2.23
CA LYS A 14 -0.40 6.10 -0.86
C LYS A 14 -1.28 4.88 -0.69
N VAL A 15 -0.73 3.80 -0.13
CA VAL A 15 -1.42 2.53 0.12
C VAL A 15 -1.19 2.10 1.56
N ALA A 16 -2.25 1.72 2.27
CA ALA A 16 -2.15 1.14 3.60
C ALA A 16 -2.31 -0.39 3.53
N ILE A 17 -1.50 -1.11 4.30
CA ILE A 17 -1.64 -2.56 4.52
C ILE A 17 -2.10 -2.75 5.96
N VAL A 18 -3.38 -3.07 6.14
CA VAL A 18 -3.98 -3.29 7.46
C VAL A 18 -4.10 -4.78 7.71
N GLY A 19 -3.62 -5.24 8.87
CA GLY A 19 -3.70 -6.62 9.32
C GLY A 19 -4.05 -6.71 10.79
N GLY A 20 -4.64 -7.83 11.21
CA GLY A 20 -5.13 -7.96 12.59
C GLY A 20 -6.42 -7.19 12.87
N THR A 21 -7.23 -6.90 11.84
CA THR A 21 -8.59 -6.32 11.99
C THR A 21 -9.40 -7.10 13.02
N HIS A 22 -9.28 -8.43 13.00
CA HIS A 22 -9.59 -9.28 14.15
C HIS A 22 -8.27 -9.76 14.77
N GLY A 23 -8.11 -9.58 16.09
CA GLY A 23 -6.83 -9.83 16.77
C GLY A 23 -6.37 -11.29 16.80
N ASN A 24 -7.27 -12.24 16.50
CA ASN A 24 -6.98 -13.67 16.42
C ASN A 24 -6.70 -14.16 14.99
N GLU A 25 -6.81 -13.30 13.97
CA GLU A 25 -6.43 -13.62 12.59
C GLU A 25 -4.93 -13.37 12.40
N PHE A 26 -4.14 -14.31 12.93
CA PHE A 26 -2.71 -14.14 13.13
C PHE A 26 -1.92 -13.82 11.86
N THR A 27 -2.32 -14.33 10.70
CA THR A 27 -1.63 -14.06 9.43
C THR A 27 -1.47 -12.56 9.19
N GLY A 28 -2.55 -11.77 9.37
CA GLY A 28 -2.48 -10.32 9.19
C GLY A 28 -1.58 -9.64 10.22
N VAL A 29 -1.70 -10.02 11.50
CA VAL A 29 -0.88 -9.48 12.60
C VAL A 29 0.61 -9.70 12.35
N TYR A 30 0.98 -10.93 11.98
CA TYR A 30 2.39 -11.27 11.75
C TYR A 30 2.94 -10.64 10.47
N LEU A 31 2.12 -10.49 9.42
CA LEU A 31 2.55 -9.82 8.19
C LEU A 31 2.81 -8.32 8.41
N VAL A 32 1.92 -7.61 9.11
CA VAL A 32 2.14 -6.19 9.46
C VAL A 32 3.45 -6.03 10.24
N LYS A 33 3.65 -6.80 11.32
CA LYS A 33 4.90 -6.78 12.11
C LYS A 33 6.14 -7.11 11.28
N LYS A 34 6.02 -8.02 10.31
CA LYS A 34 7.11 -8.37 9.41
C LYS A 34 7.44 -7.20 8.49
N PHE A 35 6.43 -6.54 7.93
CA PHE A 35 6.62 -5.42 7.02
C PHE A 35 7.12 -4.16 7.73
N ASP A 36 6.71 -3.91 8.98
CA ASP A 36 7.30 -2.85 9.82
C ASP A 36 8.82 -3.03 9.99
N LYS A 37 9.26 -4.29 10.16
CA LYS A 37 10.68 -4.63 10.34
C LYS A 37 11.45 -4.66 9.02
N PHE A 38 10.79 -4.97 7.91
CA PHE A 38 11.37 -5.18 6.59
C PHE A 38 10.56 -4.43 5.51
N PRO A 39 10.55 -3.08 5.54
CA PRO A 39 9.71 -2.26 4.65
C PRO A 39 10.07 -2.41 3.17
N GLU A 40 11.29 -2.84 2.85
CA GLU A 40 11.74 -3.10 1.48
C GLU A 40 10.91 -4.18 0.77
N LEU A 41 10.29 -5.11 1.51
CA LEU A 41 9.44 -6.17 0.95
C LEU A 41 8.16 -5.60 0.29
N ILE A 42 7.67 -4.46 0.79
CA ILE A 42 6.42 -3.81 0.38
C ILE A 42 6.63 -2.44 -0.28
N THR A 43 7.88 -2.00 -0.41
CA THR A 43 8.22 -0.74 -1.08
C THR A 43 8.03 -0.87 -2.59
N ARG A 44 7.41 0.12 -3.22
CA ARG A 44 7.23 0.21 -4.68
C ARG A 44 7.62 1.60 -5.17
N PRO A 45 8.16 1.73 -6.39
CA PRO A 45 8.58 3.03 -6.92
C PRO A 45 7.42 3.98 -7.22
N SER A 46 6.20 3.47 -7.37
CA SER A 46 5.04 4.26 -7.79
C SER A 46 4.16 4.76 -6.64
N PHE A 47 4.33 4.26 -5.42
CA PHE A 47 3.52 4.68 -4.26
C PHE A 47 4.23 4.45 -2.92
N GLU A 48 3.84 5.22 -1.93
CA GLU A 48 4.23 5.05 -0.53
C GLU A 48 3.36 3.99 0.14
N THR A 49 3.97 3.09 0.91
CA THR A 49 3.25 2.08 1.69
C THR A 49 3.30 2.41 3.18
N LEU A 50 2.15 2.29 3.85
CA LEU A 50 2.02 2.37 5.31
C LEU A 50 1.50 1.03 5.84
N THR A 51 2.00 0.61 7.00
CA THR A 51 1.56 -0.59 7.74
C THR A 51 1.04 -0.21 9.11
#